data_AF-A0A9Q3HAA6-F1
#
_entry.id   AF-A0A9Q3HAA6-F1
#
_cell.length_a   1.000
_cell.length_b   1.000
_cell.length_c   1.000
_cell.angle_alpha   90.00
_cell.angle_beta   90.00
_cell.angle_gamma   90.00
#
_symmetry.space_group_name_H-M   'P 1'
#
loop_
_entity.id
_entity.type
_entity.pdbx_description
1 polymer ?
#
loop_
_entity_poly.entity_id
_entity_poly.type
_entity_poly.pdbx_seq_one_letter_code
_entity_poly.pdbx_strand_id
1 'polypeptide(L)'
;MFTQEGGQADLSNIEPIKQKSPLTFNKITKEEVSKNIGFLSQRKAPGPDKIPNELIKILKTTITDSLENFLNSCLQLGHFPRFWKTETTVITQKENKANYEDPSAY
;
A
#
# COMPACT_ATOMS: atom_id res chain seq x y z
N MET A 1 5.60 -40.70 19.06
CA MET A 1 4.41 -39.97 18.59
C MET A 1 4.07 -38.98 19.68
N PHE A 2 4.53 -37.73 19.58
CA PHE A 2 4.32 -36.69 20.60
C PHE A 2 3.60 -35.52 19.94
N THR A 3 2.30 -35.40 20.16
CA THR A 3 1.54 -34.19 19.87
C THR A 3 1.54 -33.36 21.15
N GLN A 4 2.37 -32.32 21.20
CA GLN A 4 2.29 -31.32 22.25
C GLN A 4 1.12 -30.42 21.89
N GLU A 5 0.01 -30.55 22.61
CA GLU A 5 -1.12 -29.63 22.46
C GLU A 5 -0.63 -28.22 22.83
N GLY A 6 -0.82 -27.28 21.90
CA GLY A 6 -0.38 -25.90 22.06
C GLY A 6 -1.08 -25.29 23.27
N GLY A 7 -0.30 -24.80 24.24
CA GLY A 7 -0.81 -24.12 25.42
C GLY A 7 -1.72 -22.96 25.02
N GLN A 8 -2.93 -22.94 25.56
CA GLN A 8 -3.87 -21.86 25.36
C GLN A 8 -3.28 -20.57 25.94
N ALA A 9 -3.19 -19.52 25.12
CA ALA A 9 -2.67 -18.24 25.57
C ALA A 9 -3.56 -17.65 26.68
N ASP A 10 -2.94 -17.31 27.81
CA ASP A 10 -3.61 -16.63 28.91
C ASP A 10 -3.89 -15.17 28.51
N LEU A 11 -5.18 -14.83 28.41
CA LEU A 11 -5.65 -13.51 27.99
C LEU A 11 -5.98 -12.59 29.18
N SER A 12 -5.71 -13.01 30.43
CA SER A 12 -6.12 -12.30 31.64
C SER A 12 -5.46 -10.92 31.86
N ASN A 13 -4.31 -10.66 31.24
CA ASN A 13 -3.57 -9.40 31.34
C ASN A 13 -3.77 -8.45 30.14
N ILE A 14 -4.73 -8.76 29.26
CA ILE A 14 -5.07 -7.88 28.15
C ILE A 14 -6.16 -6.94 28.64
N GLU A 15 -5.77 -5.70 28.94
CA GLU A 15 -6.71 -4.61 29.16
C GLU A 15 -7.71 -4.56 27.98
N PRO A 16 -9.03 -4.44 28.23
CA PRO A 16 -10.02 -4.40 27.16
C PRO A 16 -9.66 -3.27 26.20
N ILE A 17 -9.59 -3.61 24.91
CA ILE A 17 -9.31 -2.64 23.84
C ILE A 17 -10.36 -1.54 23.95
N LYS A 18 -9.96 -0.40 24.52
CA LYS A 18 -10.80 0.79 24.57
C LYS A 18 -11.06 1.16 23.12
N GLN A 19 -12.30 0.94 22.65
CA GLN A 19 -12.68 1.25 21.27
C GLN A 19 -12.20 2.67 20.98
N LYS A 20 -11.21 2.80 20.08
CA LYS A 20 -10.81 4.12 19.59
C LYS A 20 -12.07 4.75 19.01
N SER A 21 -12.32 6.00 19.39
CA SER A 21 -13.37 6.83 18.79
C SER A 21 -13.39 6.65 17.28
N PRO A 22 -14.57 6.73 16.62
CA PRO A 22 -14.67 6.59 15.17
C PRO A 22 -13.57 7.40 14.49
N LEU A 23 -12.77 6.75 13.63
CA LEU A 23 -11.73 7.43 12.89
C LEU A 23 -12.41 8.45 11.98
N THR A 24 -12.30 9.73 12.31
CA THR A 24 -12.79 10.82 11.47
C THR A 24 -11.70 11.16 10.46
N PHE A 25 -11.95 10.86 9.19
CA PHE A 25 -11.08 11.28 8.10
C PHE A 25 -11.61 12.57 7.48
N ASN A 26 -10.71 13.51 7.18
CA ASN A 26 -11.06 14.66 6.36
C ASN A 26 -11.35 14.19 4.94
N LYS A 27 -12.34 14.81 4.29
CA LYS A 27 -12.67 14.51 2.90
C LYS A 27 -11.48 14.90 2.02
N ILE A 28 -11.05 13.98 1.16
CA ILE A 28 -10.04 14.23 0.13
C ILE A 28 -10.68 15.10 -0.96
N THR A 29 -9.98 16.16 -1.35
CA THR A 29 -10.42 17.11 -2.38
C THR A 29 -9.89 16.76 -3.76
N LYS A 30 -10.57 17.24 -4.81
CA LYS A 30 -10.14 17.08 -6.21
C LYS A 30 -8.78 17.74 -6.43
N GLU A 31 -8.54 18.88 -5.80
CA GLU A 31 -7.31 19.66 -5.88
C GLU A 31 -6.13 18.87 -5.29
N GLU A 32 -6.32 18.21 -4.15
CA GLU A 32 -5.32 17.35 -3.55
C GLU A 32 -4.98 16.17 -4.46
N VAL A 33 -5.98 15.46 -5.00
CA VAL A 33 -5.75 14.34 -5.94
C VAL A 33 -4.99 14.82 -7.17
N SER A 34 -5.46 15.91 -7.79
CA SER A 34 -4.84 16.53 -8.96
C SER A 34 -3.39 16.94 -8.69
N LYS A 35 -3.13 17.56 -7.54
CA LYS A 35 -1.79 17.98 -7.13
C LYS A 35 -0.86 16.78 -6.94
N ASN A 36 -1.32 15.73 -6.26
CA ASN A 36 -0.56 14.50 -6.05
C ASN A 36 -0.23 13.77 -7.35
N ILE A 37 -1.18 13.68 -8.29
CA ILE A 37 -0.90 13.12 -9.64
C ILE A 37 0.23 13.91 -10.32
N GLY A 38 0.25 15.24 -10.15
CA GLY A 38 1.31 16.09 -10.69
C GLY A 38 2.70 15.78 -10.10
N PHE A 39 2.76 15.44 -8.81
CA PHE A 39 4.00 15.13 -8.10
C PHE A 39 4.53 13.71 -8.32
N LEU A 40 3.79 12.82 -8.99
CA LEU A 40 4.27 11.48 -9.29
C LEU A 40 5.61 11.54 -10.05
N SER A 41 6.62 10.84 -9.56
CA SER A 41 7.92 10.78 -10.26
C SER A 41 7.76 9.95 -11.52
N GLN A 42 8.15 10.52 -12.66
CA GLN A 42 8.23 9.79 -13.93
C GLN A 42 9.40 8.79 -13.86
N ARG A 43 9.33 7.74 -14.68
CA ARG A 43 10.34 6.66 -14.79
C ARG A 43 10.53 5.84 -13.53
N LYS A 44 9.56 5.86 -12.61
CA LYS A 44 9.49 4.88 -11.52
C LYS A 44 8.96 3.56 -12.06
N ALA A 45 9.45 2.46 -11.51
CA ALA A 45 8.93 1.15 -11.83
C ALA A 45 7.41 1.13 -11.54
N PRO A 46 6.58 0.64 -12.48
CA PRO A 46 5.15 0.52 -12.24
C PRO A 46 4.89 -0.52 -11.16
N GLY A 47 3.72 -0.41 -10.52
CA GLY A 47 3.27 -1.41 -9.56
C GLY A 47 2.95 -2.76 -10.21
N PRO A 48 2.39 -3.71 -9.44
CA PRO A 48 1.90 -4.98 -9.96
C PRO A 48 0.85 -4.83 -11.08
N ASP A 49 0.17 -3.68 -11.13
CA ASP A 49 -0.79 -3.28 -12.15
C ASP A 49 -0.15 -2.91 -13.50
N LYS A 50 1.17 -2.75 -13.55
CA LYS A 50 1.95 -2.34 -14.74
C LYS A 50 1.54 -0.98 -15.30
N ILE A 51 0.88 -0.13 -14.50
CA ILE A 51 0.46 1.21 -14.92
C ILE A 51 1.60 2.19 -14.64
N PRO A 52 2.21 2.80 -15.68
CA PRO A 52 3.27 3.77 -15.49
C PRO A 52 2.72 5.12 -15.01
N ASN A 53 3.49 5.82 -14.18
CA ASN A 53 3.12 7.15 -13.67
C ASN A 53 2.88 8.17 -14.78
N GLU A 54 3.56 8.02 -15.93
CA GLU A 54 3.37 8.83 -17.13
C GLU A 54 1.92 8.75 -17.63
N LEU A 55 1.35 7.55 -17.66
CA LEU A 55 -0.02 7.33 -18.12
C LEU A 55 -1.03 7.98 -17.15
N ILE A 56 -0.79 7.85 -15.85
CA ILE A 56 -1.61 8.49 -14.81
C ILE A 56 -1.59 10.02 -14.98
N LYS A 57 -0.43 10.60 -15.31
CA LYS A 57 -0.31 12.04 -15.59
C LYS A 57 -1.04 12.47 -16.86
N ILE A 58 -0.98 11.67 -17.93
CA ILE A 58 -1.69 11.93 -19.19
C ILE A 58 -3.20 11.91 -18.95
N LEU A 59 -3.68 10.90 -18.21
CA LEU A 59 -5.10 10.70 -17.94
C LEU A 59 -5.63 11.54 -16.77
N LYS A 60 -4.81 12.42 -16.20
CA LYS A 60 -5.10 13.18 -14.98
C LYS A 60 -6.50 13.77 -14.98
N THR A 61 -6.88 14.50 -16.03
CA THR A 61 -8.19 15.16 -16.12
C THR A 61 -9.36 14.18 -16.11
N THR A 62 -9.19 13.00 -16.70
CA THR A 62 -10.21 11.96 -16.78
C THR A 62 -10.37 11.19 -15.47
N ILE A 63 -9.26 10.87 -14.80
CA ILE A 63 -9.28 9.96 -13.64
C ILE A 63 -9.43 10.68 -12.30
N THR A 64 -9.15 11.99 -12.22
CA THR A 64 -9.13 12.71 -10.93
C THR A 64 -10.47 12.60 -10.19
N ASP A 65 -11.59 12.80 -10.88
CA ASP A 65 -12.93 12.75 -10.26
C ASP A 65 -13.30 11.33 -9.80
N SER A 66 -12.92 10.33 -10.60
CA SER A 66 -13.16 8.94 -10.23
C SER A 66 -12.30 8.52 -9.03
N LEU A 67 -11.05 8.98 -8.98
CA LEU A 67 -10.13 8.70 -7.88
C LEU A 67 -10.57 9.39 -6.59
N GLU A 68 -10.98 10.67 -6.63
CA GLU A 68 -11.47 11.38 -5.45
C GLU A 68 -12.67 10.66 -4.81
N ASN A 69 -13.68 10.30 -5.62
CA ASN A 69 -14.84 9.56 -5.14
C ASN A 69 -14.46 8.18 -4.60
N PHE A 70 -13.59 7.46 -5.30
CA PHE A 70 -13.14 6.13 -4.88
C PHE A 70 -12.39 6.16 -3.55
N LEU A 71 -11.44 7.09 -3.39
CA LEU A 71 -10.65 7.24 -2.18
C LEU A 71 -11.52 7.65 -0.99
N ASN A 72 -12.42 8.62 -1.18
CA ASN A 72 -13.37 9.02 -0.14
C ASN A 72 -14.31 7.87 0.26
N SER A 73 -14.77 7.07 -0.71
CA SER A 73 -15.58 5.87 -0.42
C SER A 73 -14.80 4.83 0.39
N CYS A 74 -13.52 4.60 0.08
CA CYS A 74 -12.66 3.70 0.86
C CYS A 74 -12.51 4.18 2.32
N LEU A 75 -12.31 5.50 2.52
CA LEU A 75 -12.20 6.09 3.85
C LEU A 75 -13.50 6.00 4.65
N GLN A 76 -14.64 6.24 4.01
CA GLN A 76 -15.96 6.15 4.64
C GLN A 76 -16.32 4.71 5.04
N LEU A 77 -16.01 3.74 4.18
CA LEU A 77 -16.29 2.33 4.42
C LEU A 77 -15.25 1.66 5.34
N GLY A 78 -14.09 2.29 5.55
CA GLY A 78 -12.96 1.68 6.24
C GLY A 78 -12.40 0.45 5.51
N HIS A 79 -12.67 0.32 4.21
CA HIS A 79 -12.31 -0.84 3.41
C HIS A 79 -11.37 -0.43 2.28
N PHE A 80 -10.22 -1.09 2.22
CA PHE A 80 -9.19 -0.84 1.20
C PHE A 80 -9.04 -2.05 0.28
N PRO A 81 -8.77 -1.84 -1.02
CA PRO A 81 -8.56 -2.94 -1.93
C PRO A 81 -7.41 -3.85 -1.50
N ARG A 82 -7.63 -5.17 -1.57
CA ARG A 82 -6.63 -6.17 -1.15
C ARG A 82 -5.30 -6.03 -1.91
N PHE A 83 -5.37 -5.67 -3.19
CA PHE A 83 -4.18 -5.53 -4.04
C PHE A 83 -3.27 -4.36 -3.63
N TRP A 84 -3.76 -3.37 -2.87
CA TRP A 84 -2.89 -2.32 -2.31
C TRP A 84 -1.88 -2.85 -1.28
N LYS A 85 -2.16 -4.02 -0.70
CA LYS A 85 -1.26 -4.70 0.26
C LYS A 85 -0.28 -5.65 -0.44
N THR A 86 -0.26 -5.64 -1.77
CA THR A 86 0.59 -6.52 -2.58
C THR A 86 1.70 -5.68 -3.21
N GLU A 87 2.94 -6.02 -2.91
CA GLU A 87 4.12 -5.38 -3.49
C GLU A 87 4.93 -6.40 -4.28
N THR A 88 5.49 -5.99 -5.42
CA THR A 88 6.42 -6.83 -6.19
C THR A 88 7.84 -6.51 -5.75
N THR A 89 8.44 -7.36 -4.92
CA THR A 89 9.86 -7.25 -4.58
C THR A 89 10.70 -7.84 -5.71
N VAL A 90 11.31 -6.98 -6.52
CA VAL A 90 12.33 -7.38 -7.49
C VAL A 90 13.69 -7.11 -6.86
N ILE A 91 14.53 -8.15 -6.77
CA ILE A 91 15.91 -7.99 -6.34
C ILE A 91 16.71 -7.40 -7.51
N THR A 92 17.15 -6.16 -7.35
CA THR A 92 18.01 -5.48 -8.34
C THR A 92 19.47 -5.68 -7.94
N GLN A 93 20.28 -6.24 -8.84
CA GLN A 93 21.71 -6.40 -8.63
C GLN A 93 22.40 -5.03 -8.51
N LYS A 94 23.33 -4.91 -7.57
CA LYS A 94 24.24 -3.76 -7.53
C LYS A 94 25.28 -3.91 -8.65
N GLU A 95 25.56 -2.82 -9.38
CA GLU A 95 26.61 -2.82 -10.40
C GLU A 95 27.96 -3.25 -9.77
N ASN A 96 28.54 -4.35 -10.28
CA ASN A 96 29.79 -5.03 -9.87
C ASN A 96 29.73 -6.31 -9.01
N LYS A 97 28.57 -6.92 -8.74
CA LYS A 97 28.54 -8.27 -8.11
C LYS A 97 27.64 -9.24 -8.87
N ALA A 98 28.27 -10.09 -9.70
CA ALA A 98 27.59 -11.06 -10.57
C ALA A 98 27.23 -12.39 -9.88
N ASN A 99 27.56 -12.57 -8.59
CA ASN A 99 27.44 -13.87 -7.92
C ASN A 99 26.32 -13.86 -6.87
N TYR A 100 25.29 -14.68 -7.10
CA TYR A 100 24.09 -14.78 -6.27
C TYR A 100 24.29 -15.50 -4.94
N GLU A 101 25.46 -16.12 -4.73
CA GLU A 101 25.80 -16.87 -3.51
C GLU A 101 26.47 -16.04 -2.41
N ASP A 102 26.77 -14.76 -2.67
CA ASP A 102 27.36 -13.87 -1.67
C ASP A 102 26.24 -13.09 -0.95
N PRO A 103 26.02 -13.26 0.37
CA PRO A 103 25.04 -12.49 1.13
C PRO A 103 25.30 -10.97 1.11
N SER A 104 26.50 -10.54 0.72
CA SER A 104 26.87 -9.12 0.58
C SER A 104 26.60 -8.55 -0.83
N ALA A 105 25.97 -9.32 -1.72
CA ALA A 105 25.51 -8.90 -3.04
C ALA A 105 24.05 -8.37 -3.04
N TYR A 106 23.37 -8.42 -1.90
CA TYR A 106 22.03 -7.87 -1.65
C TYR A 106 22.11 -6.63 -0.74
#